data_AF-A0A132A9U2-F1
#
_entry.id   AF-A0A132A9U2-F1
#
_cell.length_a   1.000
_cell.length_b   1.000
_cell.length_c   1.000
_cell.angle_alpha   90.00
_cell.angle_beta   90.00
_cell.angle_gamma   90.00
#
_symmetry.space_group_name_H-M   'P 1'
#
loop_
_entity.id
_entity.type
_entity.pdbx_description
1 polymer ?
#
loop_
_entity_poly.entity_id
_entity_poly.type
_entity_poly.pdbx_seq_one_letter_code
_entity_poly.pdbx_strand_id
1 'polypeptide(L)' 'MDRFSCPSRDNYGRFLCIDDQHICDGYFDCPLGEDEERINCMFYKSTKAHLDLLADYLLQWARGQQNI' A
#
# COMPACT_ATOMS: atom_id res chain seq x y z
N MET A 1 3.67 -4.12 -8.31
CA MET A 1 2.91 -4.11 -7.06
C MET A 1 3.90 -4.07 -5.92
N ASP A 2 3.69 -3.16 -4.99
CA ASP A 2 4.41 -3.16 -3.72
C ASP A 2 3.78 -4.17 -2.78
N ARG A 3 4.61 -4.80 -1.94
CA ARG A 3 4.17 -5.80 -0.96
C ARG A 3 4.37 -5.28 0.45
N PHE A 4 3.34 -5.44 1.26
CA PHE A 4 3.33 -5.03 2.66
C PHE A 4 3.26 -6.26 3.57
N SER A 5 3.99 -6.23 4.68
CA SER A 5 3.87 -7.26 5.71
C SER A 5 2.76 -6.89 6.68
N CYS A 6 1.87 -7.84 6.98
CA CYS A 6 0.94 -7.72 8.08
C CYS A 6 1.71 -7.52 9.40
N PRO A 7 1.26 -6.63 10.29
CA PRO A 7 1.89 -6.43 11.60
C PRO A 7 1.84 -7.66 12.49
N SER A 8 0.70 -8.36 12.52
CA SER A 8 0.53 -9.58 13.31
C SER A 8 0.90 -10.83 12.54
N ARG A 9 1.31 -11.86 13.30
CA ARG A 9 1.61 -13.19 12.76
C ARG A 9 0.34 -14.00 12.56
N ASP A 10 0.37 -14.92 11.60
CA ASP A 10 -0.69 -15.91 11.43
C ASP A 10 -0.70 -16.96 12.58
N ASN A 11 -1.68 -17.87 12.54
CA ASN A 11 -1.81 -18.96 13.50
C ASN A 11 -0.60 -19.93 13.55
N TYR A 12 0.29 -19.87 12.55
CA TYR A 12 1.52 -20.65 12.47
C TYR A 12 2.76 -19.83 12.86
N GLY A 13 2.58 -18.59 13.33
CA GLY A 13 3.67 -17.70 13.74
C GLY A 13 4.44 -17.04 12.60
N ARG A 14 3.89 -17.02 11.38
CA ARG A 14 4.54 -16.46 10.18
C ARG A 14 4.06 -15.05 9.91
N PHE A 15 4.94 -14.21 9.35
CA PHE A 15 4.52 -12.92 8.79
C PHE A 15 3.90 -13.13 7.42
N LEU A 16 2.66 -12.67 7.26
CA LEU A 16 1.96 -12.66 5.99
C LEU A 16 2.34 -11.40 5.22
N CYS A 17 2.49 -11.50 3.90
CA CYS A 17 2.62 -10.34 3.05
C CYS A 17 1.46 -10.27 2.07
N ILE A 18 0.91 -9.07 1.89
CA ILE A 18 -0.21 -8.77 1.01
C ILE A 18 0.23 -7.74 -0.03
N ASP A 19 -0.47 -7.69 -1.15
CA ASP A 19 -0.25 -6.67 -2.17
C ASP A 19 -0.89 -5.34 -1.76
N ASP A 20 -0.37 -4.24 -2.29
CA ASP A 20 -0.87 -2.88 -2.04
C ASP A 20 -2.36 -2.69 -2.34
N GLN A 21 -2.89 -3.48 -3.28
CA GLN A 21 -4.29 -3.49 -3.68
C GLN A 21 -5.24 -4.13 -2.66
N HIS A 22 -4.73 -4.96 -1.73
CA HIS A 22 -5.54 -5.59 -0.67
C HIS A 22 -5.69 -4.69 0.56
N ILE A 23 -4.97 -3.57 0.64
CA ILE A 23 -5.14 -2.64 1.76
C ILE A 23 -6.42 -1.82 1.59
N CYS A 24 -7.31 -1.87 2.58
CA CYS A 24 -8.59 -1.17 2.60
C CYS A 24 -9.51 -1.58 1.43
N ASP A 25 -9.45 -2.82 0.96
CA ASP A 25 -10.27 -3.38 -0.10
C ASP A 25 -11.64 -3.91 0.35
N GLY A 26 -11.84 -4.05 1.67
CA GLY A 26 -13.06 -4.53 2.30
C GLY A 26 -13.02 -6.00 2.74
N TYR A 27 -11.89 -6.68 2.55
CA TYR A 27 -11.62 -8.03 3.05
C TYR A 27 -10.51 -7.98 4.09
N PHE A 28 -10.62 -8.80 5.13
CA PHE A 28 -9.53 -8.94 6.11
C PHE A 28 -8.48 -9.90 5.54
N ASP A 29 -7.48 -9.37 4.86
CA ASP A 29 -6.34 -10.14 4.36
C ASP A 29 -5.31 -10.41 5.46
N CYS A 30 -5.14 -9.48 6.42
CA CYS A 30 -4.26 -9.70 7.56
C CYS A 30 -4.91 -10.51 8.69
N PRO A 31 -4.12 -11.25 9.51
CA PRO A 31 -4.65 -12.16 10.53
C PRO A 31 -5.59 -11.52 11.56
N LEU A 32 -5.37 -10.24 11.90
CA LEU A 32 -6.24 -9.49 12.82
C LEU A 32 -7.03 -8.38 12.11
N GLY A 33 -7.06 -8.38 10.77
CA GLY A 33 -7.75 -7.38 9.96
C GLY A 33 -7.14 -5.98 10.04
N GLU A 34 -5.83 -5.89 10.30
CA GLU A 34 -5.13 -4.60 10.45
C GLU A 34 -5.13 -3.76 9.16
N ASP A 35 -5.21 -4.43 8.02
CA ASP A 35 -5.32 -3.87 6.68
C ASP A 35 -6.66 -3.14 6.42
N GLU A 36 -7.67 -3.38 7.25
CA GLU A 36 -9.02 -2.82 7.16
C GLU A 36 -9.40 -1.97 8.39
N GLU A 37 -8.40 -1.52 9.15
CA GLU A 37 -8.63 -0.71 10.34
C GLU A 37 -9.26 0.63 9.95
N ARG A 38 -10.46 0.90 10.48
CA ARG A 38 -11.34 1.98 9.99
C ARG A 38 -10.68 3.36 10.04
N ILE A 39 -9.90 3.65 11.08
CA ILE A 39 -9.28 4.97 11.23
C ILE A 39 -8.21 5.17 10.14
N ASN A 40 -7.45 4.12 9.83
CA ASN A 40 -6.41 4.16 8.79
C ASN A 40 -7.01 4.20 7.38
N CYS A 41 -8.13 3.51 7.14
CA CYS A 41 -8.70 3.39 5.80
C CYS A 41 -9.44 4.62 5.28
N MET A 42 -9.87 5.55 6.14
CA MET A 42 -10.75 6.68 5.78
C MET A 42 -10.33 7.43 4.50
N PHE A 43 -9.03 7.71 4.35
CA PHE A 43 -8.49 8.45 3.21
C PHE A 43 -7.39 7.70 2.47
N TYR A 44 -7.14 6.43 2.80
CA TYR A 44 -6.02 5.67 2.24
C TYR A 44 -6.04 5.63 0.71
N LYS A 45 -7.17 5.19 0.11
CA LYS A 45 -7.28 5.05 -1.35
C LYS A 45 -7.15 6.38 -2.09
N SER A 46 -7.79 7.44 -1.58
CA SER A 46 -7.73 8.76 -2.22
C SER A 46 -6.33 9.37 -2.08
N THR A 47 -5.70 9.28 -0.92
CA THR A 47 -4.34 9.77 -0.69
C THR A 47 -3.32 8.99 -1.52
N LYS A 48 -3.39 7.65 -1.55
CA LYS A 48 -2.51 6.81 -2.38
C LYS A 48 -2.59 7.19 -3.85
N ALA A 49 -3.80 7.33 -4.40
CA ALA A 49 -3.97 7.70 -5.81
C ALA A 49 -3.32 9.05 -6.17
N HIS A 50 -3.39 10.04 -5.28
CA HIS A 50 -2.72 11.34 -5.50
C HIS A 50 -1.20 11.23 -5.36
N LEU A 51 -0.70 10.43 -4.42
CA LEU A 51 0.73 10.20 -4.24
C LEU A 51 1.33 9.45 -5.43
N ASP A 52 0.63 8.43 -5.95
CA ASP A 52 1.05 7.66 -7.13
C ASP A 52 1.19 8.59 -8.35
N LEU A 53 0.21 9.48 -8.57
CA LEU A 53 0.27 10.50 -9.62
C LEU A 53 1.49 11.43 -9.47
N LEU A 54 1.73 11.94 -8.25
CA LEU A 54 2.86 12.83 -7.99
C LEU A 54 4.20 12.11 -8.17
N ALA A 55 4.31 10.87 -7.71
CA ALA A 55 5.48 10.03 -7.90
C ALA A 55 5.78 9.83 -9.38
N ASP A 56 4.76 9.53 -10.19
CA ASP A 56 4.90 9.38 -11.64
C ASP A 56 5.40 10.66 -12.32
N TYR A 57 4.86 11.83 -11.94
CA TYR A 57 5.33 13.11 -12.48
C TYR A 57 6.79 13.39 -12.11
N LEU A 58 7.18 13.14 -10.86
CA LEU A 58 8.54 13.34 -10.39
C LEU A 58 9.53 12.41 -11.10
N LEU A 59 9.14 11.14 -11.28
CA LEU A 59 9.95 10.15 -11.99
C LEU A 59 10.11 10.51 -13.48
N GLN A 60 9.04 10.98 -14.12
CA GLN A 60 9.10 11.47 -15.50
C GLN A 60 10.02 12.69 -15.64
N TRP A 61 9.91 13.66 -14.72
CA TRP A 61 10.78 14.83 -14.70
C TRP A 61 12.25 14.44 -14.50
N ALA A 62 12.54 13.57 -13.53
CA ALA A 62 13.89 13.09 -13.25
C ALA A 62 14.52 12.36 -14.44
N ARG A 63 13.73 11.54 -15.16
CA ARG A 63 14.19 10.88 -16.41
C ARG A 63 14.43 11.88 -17.53
N GLY A 64 13.59 12.91 -17.65
CA GLY A 64 13.79 14.01 -18.60
C GLY A 64 15.08 14.81 -18.34
N GLN A 65 15.49 14.92 -17.08
CA GLN A 65 16.77 15.55 -16.69
C GLN A 65 18.01 14.69 -16.96
N GLN A 66 17.88 13.40 -17.30
CA GLN A 66 19.01 12.52 -17.66
C GLN A 66 19.39 12.58 -19.16
N ASN A 67 18.68 13.37 -19.96
CA ASN A 67 18.91 13.54 -21.40
C ASN A 67 19.39 14.97 -21.77
N ILE A 68 19.96 15.71 -20.83
CA ILE A 68 20.67 17.00 -21.06
C ILE A 68 22.07 16.89 -20.47
#